data_AF-A0A9P5M617-F1
#
_entry.id   AF-A0A9P5M617-F1
#
_cell.length_a   1.000
_cell.length_b   1.000
_cell.length_c   1.000
_cell.angle_alpha   90.00
_cell.angle_beta   90.00
_cell.angle_gamma   90.00
#
_symmetry.space_group_name_H-M   'P 1'
#
loop_
_entity.id
_entity.type
_entity.pdbx_description
1 polymer ?
#
loop_
_entity_poly.entity_id
_entity_poly.type
_entity_poly.pdbx_seq_one_letter_code
_entity_poly.pdbx_strand_id
1 'polypeptide(L)'
;MEDLTWLNAQIEQITRDEPRRTIVVFTHFSPTMLSAANDPKKLEDSNQVRSAFVTDLSDQICWTSSSVRLWAFGHTHYNCDFVEEGTEKRIVANQKGYKRSEVNTFDVAKVVDIEIVEKLSQSTLGNAAKFETYAKVSESLKKVRRLLDRWLS
;
A
#
# COMPACT_ATOMS: atom_id res chain seq x y z
N MET A 1 -8.25 -3.69 17.64
CA MET A 1 -9.54 -3.58 16.92
C MET A 1 -9.88 -2.13 16.61
N GLU A 2 -9.61 -1.17 17.50
CA GLU A 2 -9.86 0.26 17.27
C GLU A 2 -9.19 0.81 15.98
N ASP A 3 -7.92 0.47 15.72
CA ASP A 3 -7.22 0.93 14.51
C ASP A 3 -7.87 0.42 13.21
N LEU A 4 -8.34 -0.82 13.19
CA LEU A 4 -9.01 -1.41 12.02
C LEU A 4 -10.37 -0.75 11.79
N THR A 5 -11.16 -0.58 12.86
CA THR A 5 -12.45 0.12 12.79
C THR A 5 -12.26 1.55 12.29
N TRP A 6 -11.26 2.25 12.82
CA TRP A 6 -10.92 3.59 12.37
C TRP A 6 -10.50 3.62 10.90
N LEU A 7 -9.60 2.73 10.47
CA LEU A 7 -9.12 2.67 9.09
C LEU A 7 -10.25 2.39 8.10
N ASN A 8 -11.12 1.44 8.43
CA ASN A 8 -12.33 1.14 7.64
C ASN A 8 -13.23 2.37 7.52
N ALA A 9 -13.50 3.06 8.63
CA ALA A 9 -14.34 4.27 8.63
C ALA A 9 -13.72 5.40 7.79
N GLN A 10 -12.41 5.63 7.88
CA GLN A 10 -11.73 6.65 7.08
C GLN A 10 -11.79 6.35 5.58
N ILE A 11 -11.53 5.09 5.19
CA ILE A 11 -11.56 4.68 3.79
C ILE A 11 -12.98 4.76 3.24
N GLU A 12 -13.98 4.35 4.02
CA GLU A 12 -15.38 4.43 3.64
C GLU A 12 -15.81 5.90 3.46
N GLN A 13 -15.44 6.78 4.39
CA GLN A 13 -15.74 8.20 4.31
C GLN A 13 -15.10 8.84 3.06
N ILE A 14 -13.79 8.64 2.85
CA ILE A 14 -13.08 9.20 1.69
C ILE A 14 -13.68 8.68 0.38
N THR A 15 -14.02 7.38 0.32
CA THR A 15 -14.61 6.78 -0.88
C THR A 15 -15.99 7.38 -1.20
N ARG A 16 -16.77 7.70 -0.16
CA ARG A 16 -18.11 8.29 -0.29
C ARG A 16 -18.05 9.77 -0.66
N ASP A 17 -17.23 10.54 0.04
CA ASP A 17 -17.20 12.00 -0.04
C ASP A 17 -16.31 12.48 -1.20
N GLU A 18 -15.28 11.71 -1.54
CA GLU A 18 -14.30 12.01 -2.58
C GLU A 18 -14.09 10.79 -3.52
N PRO A 19 -15.09 10.40 -4.33
CA PRO A 19 -15.05 9.16 -5.13
C PRO A 19 -13.96 9.10 -6.21
N ARG A 20 -13.28 10.22 -6.48
CA ARG A 20 -12.12 10.29 -7.39
C ARG A 20 -10.78 10.21 -6.66
N ARG A 21 -10.77 10.14 -5.33
CA ARG A 21 -9.56 10.16 -4.53
C ARG A 21 -8.92 8.78 -4.51
N THR A 22 -7.66 8.72 -4.93
CA THR A 22 -6.81 7.54 -4.74
C THR A 22 -6.30 7.48 -3.31
N ILE A 23 -6.44 6.31 -2.68
CA ILE A 23 -5.98 6.03 -1.33
C ILE A 23 -4.75 5.11 -1.41
N VAL A 24 -3.78 5.40 -0.55
CA VAL A 24 -2.56 4.61 -0.36
C VAL A 24 -2.44 4.27 1.11
N VAL A 25 -2.22 2.99 1.41
CA VAL A 25 -2.12 2.49 2.79
C VAL A 25 -0.70 1.99 3.07
N PHE A 26 -0.22 2.29 4.28
CA PHE A 26 1.06 1.81 4.80
C PHE A 26 0.81 1.11 6.13
N THR A 27 1.23 -0.15 6.26
CA THR A 27 1.16 -0.91 7.52
C THR A 27 2.49 -1.57 7.86
N HIS A 28 2.67 -1.98 9.11
CA HIS A 28 3.86 -2.72 9.50
C HIS A 28 3.76 -4.18 9.09
N PHE A 29 2.67 -4.80 9.49
CA PHE A 29 2.39 -6.18 9.19
C PHE A 29 1.79 -6.34 7.80
N SER A 30 2.00 -7.53 7.24
CA SER A 30 1.39 -7.93 5.98
C SER A 30 -0.14 -7.91 6.12
N PRO A 31 -0.88 -7.28 5.20
CA PRO A 31 -2.33 -7.17 5.26
C PRO A 31 -3.07 -8.39 4.69
N THR A 32 -2.33 -9.40 4.23
CA THR A 32 -2.89 -10.52 3.48
C THR A 32 -2.09 -11.80 3.65
N MET A 33 -2.77 -12.94 3.59
CA MET A 33 -2.18 -14.28 3.62
C MET A 33 -1.69 -14.76 2.24
N LEU A 34 -1.76 -13.93 1.19
CA LEU A 34 -1.27 -14.29 -0.15
C LEU A 34 0.21 -14.71 -0.10
N SER A 35 0.53 -15.84 -0.73
CA SER A 35 1.91 -16.33 -0.83
C SER A 35 2.83 -15.35 -1.56
N ALA A 36 2.30 -14.57 -2.51
CA ALA A 36 3.06 -13.52 -3.19
C ALA A 36 3.52 -12.38 -2.27
N ALA A 37 2.88 -12.21 -1.10
CA ALA A 37 3.20 -11.16 -0.12
C ALA A 37 4.07 -11.66 1.05
N ASN A 38 4.31 -12.97 1.17
CA ASN A 38 4.92 -13.57 2.34
C ASN A 38 5.92 -14.67 1.94
N ASP A 39 7.03 -14.79 2.66
CA ASP A 39 7.98 -15.90 2.44
C ASP A 39 7.27 -17.24 2.73
N PRO A 40 7.24 -18.19 1.77
CA PRO A 40 6.64 -19.52 1.97
C PRO A 40 7.16 -20.23 3.22
N LYS A 41 8.45 -20.06 3.55
CA LYS A 41 9.07 -20.67 4.75
C LYS A 41 8.52 -20.10 6.05
N LYS A 42 8.04 -18.85 6.04
CA LYS A 42 7.40 -18.19 7.18
C LYS A 42 5.91 -18.51 7.26
N LEU A 43 5.27 -18.75 6.12
CA LEU A 43 3.91 -19.27 6.08
C LEU A 43 3.83 -20.70 6.60
N GLU A 44 4.82 -21.56 6.35
CA GLU A 44 4.82 -22.97 6.76
C GLU A 44 5.27 -23.24 8.21
N ASP A 45 5.79 -22.24 8.93
CA ASP A 45 6.33 -22.42 10.28
C ASP A 45 5.22 -22.83 11.28
N SER A 46 5.35 -24.04 11.83
CA SER A 46 4.37 -24.74 12.67
C SER A 46 4.26 -24.17 14.09
N ASN A 47 5.08 -23.18 14.44
CA ASN A 47 5.18 -22.57 15.77
C ASN A 47 4.11 -21.50 16.09
N GLN A 48 3.01 -21.40 15.33
CA GLN A 48 1.92 -20.42 15.54
C GLN A 48 2.34 -18.93 15.53
N VAL A 49 3.55 -18.58 15.09
CA VAL A 49 4.02 -17.18 15.05
C VAL A 49 3.39 -16.37 13.90
N ARG A 50 2.48 -16.97 13.11
CA ARG A 50 1.82 -16.37 11.94
C ARG A 50 1.12 -15.04 12.23
N SER A 51 0.45 -14.91 13.39
CA SER A 51 -0.22 -13.68 13.81
C SER A 51 0.74 -12.53 14.17
N ALA A 52 2.02 -12.83 14.39
CA ALA A 52 3.03 -11.80 14.61
C ALA A 52 3.47 -11.12 13.31
N PHE A 53 3.16 -11.68 12.13
CA PHE A 53 3.64 -11.17 10.83
C PHE A 53 2.54 -10.74 9.88
N VAL A 54 1.35 -11.35 9.99
CA VAL A 54 0.24 -11.14 9.07
C VAL A 54 -1.04 -10.85 9.82
N THR A 55 -1.74 -9.82 9.37
CA THR A 55 -3.15 -9.58 9.71
C THR A 55 -3.94 -9.80 8.44
N ASP A 56 -4.77 -10.83 8.38
CA ASP A 56 -5.63 -11.02 7.23
C ASP A 56 -6.74 -9.97 7.24
N LEU A 57 -6.67 -9.03 6.30
CA LEU A 57 -7.66 -7.97 6.12
C LEU A 57 -8.53 -8.21 4.88
N SER A 58 -8.46 -9.39 4.26
CA SER A 58 -9.09 -9.67 2.96
C SER A 58 -10.60 -9.44 2.91
N ASP A 59 -11.29 -9.55 4.05
CA ASP A 59 -12.72 -9.33 4.23
C ASP A 59 -13.08 -7.90 4.69
N GLN A 60 -12.09 -7.04 4.92
CA GLN A 60 -12.28 -5.70 5.48
C GLN A 60 -12.50 -4.65 4.40
N ILE A 61 -13.23 -3.57 4.74
CA ILE A 61 -13.51 -2.44 3.83
C ILE A 61 -12.20 -1.79 3.36
N CYS A 62 -11.23 -1.65 4.26
CA CYS A 62 -9.93 -1.08 3.94
C CYS A 62 -9.20 -1.85 2.84
N TRP A 63 -9.42 -3.16 2.75
CA TRP A 63 -8.86 -4.01 1.72
C TRP A 63 -9.70 -4.01 0.44
N THR A 64 -11.00 -4.27 0.58
CA THR A 64 -11.91 -4.48 -0.56
C THR A 64 -12.23 -3.20 -1.33
N SER A 65 -11.99 -2.01 -0.76
CA SER A 65 -12.23 -0.74 -1.45
C SER A 65 -11.35 -0.58 -2.69
N SER A 66 -11.98 -0.27 -3.83
CA SER A 66 -11.32 0.04 -5.10
C SER A 66 -10.68 1.43 -5.12
N SER A 67 -10.97 2.27 -4.13
CA SER A 67 -10.29 3.55 -3.91
C SER A 67 -8.87 3.34 -3.40
N VAL A 68 -8.58 2.23 -2.73
CA VAL A 68 -7.24 1.86 -2.29
C VAL A 68 -6.48 1.26 -3.47
N ARG A 69 -5.50 1.98 -4.01
CA ARG A 69 -4.74 1.56 -5.22
C ARG A 69 -3.36 1.00 -4.92
N LEU A 70 -2.81 1.32 -3.75
CA LEU A 70 -1.53 0.81 -3.30
C LEU A 70 -1.61 0.44 -1.82
N TRP A 71 -1.05 -0.72 -1.48
CA TRP A 71 -0.76 -1.09 -0.10
C TRP A 71 0.71 -1.44 0.04
N ALA A 72 1.43 -0.69 0.88
CA ALA A 72 2.82 -0.97 1.21
C ALA A 72 2.95 -1.50 2.64
N PHE A 73 3.80 -2.51 2.83
CA PHE A 73 4.01 -3.13 4.14
C PHE A 73 5.44 -3.62 4.35
N GLY A 74 5.73 -4.12 5.55
CA GLY A 74 7.03 -4.66 5.93
C GLY A 74 6.93 -5.86 6.87
N HIS A 75 7.86 -5.93 7.82
CA HIS A 75 7.98 -6.96 8.87
C HIS A 75 8.24 -8.41 8.39
N THR A 76 7.91 -8.76 7.14
CA THR A 76 8.08 -10.10 6.59
C THR A 76 9.51 -10.45 6.19
N HIS A 77 10.39 -9.44 6.09
CA HIS A 77 11.74 -9.55 5.47
C HIS A 77 11.72 -10.14 4.06
N TYR A 78 10.58 -10.01 3.39
CA TYR A 78 10.34 -10.50 2.04
C TYR A 78 9.85 -9.33 1.20
N ASN A 79 10.50 -9.11 0.06
CA ASN A 79 10.13 -8.04 -0.85
C ASN A 79 9.22 -8.58 -1.94
N CYS A 80 8.17 -7.83 -2.21
CA CYS A 80 7.19 -8.18 -3.23
C CYS A 80 6.72 -6.91 -3.94
N ASP A 81 6.24 -7.10 -5.16
CA ASP A 81 5.62 -6.05 -5.95
C ASP A 81 4.70 -6.72 -6.97
N PHE A 82 3.39 -6.74 -6.70
CA PHE A 82 2.41 -7.40 -7.56
C PHE A 82 1.07 -6.67 -7.50
N VAL A 83 0.21 -6.90 -8.49
CA VAL A 83 -1.19 -6.44 -8.47
C VAL A 83 -2.04 -7.60 -7.97
N GLU A 84 -2.85 -7.35 -6.95
CA GLU A 84 -3.76 -8.34 -6.41
C GLU A 84 -5.02 -8.43 -7.29
N GLU A 85 -5.34 -9.64 -7.77
CA GLU A 85 -6.36 -9.85 -8.81
C GLU A 85 -7.78 -9.50 -8.37
N GLY A 86 -8.11 -9.59 -7.08
CA GLY A 86 -9.46 -9.34 -6.57
C GLY A 86 -9.85 -7.87 -6.49
N THR A 87 -8.90 -6.99 -6.15
CA THR A 87 -9.14 -5.56 -5.89
C THR A 87 -8.32 -4.63 -6.77
N GLU A 88 -7.51 -5.19 -7.68
CA GLU A 88 -6.62 -4.51 -8.64
C GLU A 88 -5.59 -3.57 -7.99
N LYS A 89 -5.36 -3.68 -6.68
CA LYS A 89 -4.41 -2.82 -5.99
C LYS A 89 -3.01 -3.41 -6.04
N ARG A 90 -2.03 -2.51 -6.11
CA ARG A 90 -0.62 -2.88 -6.10
C ARG A 90 -0.14 -3.08 -4.67
N ILE A 91 0.40 -4.26 -4.39
CA ILE A 91 0.89 -4.70 -3.09
C ILE A 91 2.42 -4.67 -3.13
N VAL A 92 3.03 -3.92 -2.21
CA VAL A 92 4.49 -3.64 -2.24
C VAL A 92 5.14 -3.85 -0.88
N ALA A 93 6.27 -4.56 -0.88
CA ALA A 93 7.22 -4.58 0.22
C ALA A 93 8.64 -4.39 -0.33
N ASN A 94 9.42 -3.49 0.26
CA ASN A 94 10.79 -3.18 -0.14
C ASN A 94 11.67 -2.93 1.09
N GLN A 95 11.86 -4.00 1.86
CA GLN A 95 12.55 -4.04 3.12
C GLN A 95 14.05 -4.25 2.90
N LYS A 96 14.87 -3.44 3.57
CA LYS A 96 16.33 -3.58 3.53
C LYS A 96 16.83 -4.85 4.26
N GLY A 97 16.09 -5.28 5.29
CA GLY A 97 16.57 -6.27 6.26
C GLY A 97 17.58 -5.67 7.25
N TYR A 98 18.17 -6.53 8.08
CA TYR A 98 19.15 -6.13 9.10
C TYR A 98 20.58 -6.23 8.57
N LYS A 99 21.54 -5.55 9.20
CA LYS A 99 22.98 -5.55 8.81
C LYS A 99 23.60 -6.95 8.60
N ARG A 100 23.07 -7.99 9.24
CA ARG A 100 23.54 -9.39 9.13
C ARG A 100 22.63 -10.28 8.27
N SER A 101 21.55 -9.74 7.75
CA SER A 101 20.52 -10.43 6.98
C SER A 101 19.84 -9.43 6.03
N GLU A 102 20.67 -8.73 5.25
CA GLU A 102 20.15 -7.81 4.24
C GLU A 102 19.40 -8.62 3.18
N VAL A 103 18.28 -8.08 2.73
CA VAL A 103 17.44 -8.71 1.73
C VAL A 103 17.99 -8.30 0.37
N ASN A 104 18.52 -9.25 -0.39
CA ASN A 104 19.17 -8.98 -1.68
C ASN A 104 18.25 -8.31 -2.72
N THR A 105 16.93 -8.43 -2.52
CA THR A 105 15.91 -7.82 -3.38
C THR A 105 15.49 -6.43 -2.91
N PHE A 106 16.20 -5.84 -1.93
CA PHE A 106 16.01 -4.44 -1.56
C PHE A 106 16.53 -3.53 -2.67
N ASP A 107 15.68 -2.60 -3.08
CA ASP A 107 16.03 -1.59 -4.07
C ASP A 107 15.88 -0.18 -3.47
N VAL A 108 17.00 0.46 -3.19
CA VAL A 108 17.05 1.84 -2.67
C VAL A 108 16.49 2.87 -3.67
N ALA A 109 16.51 2.55 -4.96
CA ALA A 109 16.02 3.41 -6.03
C ALA A 109 14.56 3.12 -6.38
N LYS A 110 13.88 2.21 -5.66
CA LYS A 110 12.50 1.83 -5.97
C LYS A 110 11.57 3.03 -5.89
N VAL A 111 10.97 3.35 -7.02
CA VAL A 111 9.88 4.33 -7.16
C VAL A 111 8.63 3.57 -7.61
N VAL A 112 7.50 3.86 -6.96
CA VAL A 112 6.21 3.28 -7.33
C VAL A 112 5.31 4.40 -7.83
N ASP A 113 5.05 4.38 -9.15
CA ASP A 113 4.06 5.24 -9.77
C ASP A 113 2.66 4.69 -9.51
N ILE A 114 1.75 5.60 -9.16
CA ILE A 114 0.35 5.29 -8.91
C ILE A 114 -0.45 5.95 -10.02
N GLU A 115 -0.98 5.12 -10.93
CA GLU A 115 -1.83 5.61 -12.00
C GLU A 115 -3.14 6.15 -11.43
N ILE A 116 -3.30 7.47 -11.51
CA ILE A 116 -4.58 8.11 -11.24
C ILE A 116 -5.43 7.88 -12.49
N VAL A 117 -6.22 6.80 -12.47
CA VAL A 117 -7.23 6.57 -13.50
C VAL A 117 -8.34 7.60 -13.29
N GLU A 118 -8.21 8.76 -13.93
CA GLU A 118 -9.34 9.64 -14.15
C GLU A 118 -10.34 8.87 -15.02
N LYS A 119 -11.42 8.36 -14.42
CA LYS A 119 -12.60 7.97 -15.20
C LYS A 119 -13.10 9.24 -15.86
N LEU A 120 -12.64 9.50 -17.09
CA LEU A 120 -13.15 10.57 -17.93
C LEU A 120 -14.63 10.25 -18.19
N SER A 121 -15.53 10.92 -17.48
CA SER A 121 -16.86 11.14 -18.04
C SER A 121 -16.64 11.95 -19.31
N GLN A 122 -17.12 11.45 -20.45
CA GLN A 122 -17.12 12.21 -21.69
C GLN A 122 -17.91 13.51 -21.49
N SER A 123 -17.23 14.60 -21.14
CA SER A 123 -17.54 15.98 -21.55
C SER A 123 -16.61 17.01 -20.86
N THR A 124 -15.91 17.74 -21.73
CA THR A 124 -15.50 19.16 -21.62
C THR A 124 -14.13 19.52 -21.03
N LEU A 125 -13.24 19.88 -21.98
CA LEU A 125 -12.19 20.91 -22.04
C LEU A 125 -11.85 21.74 -20.79
N GLY A 126 -10.54 21.85 -20.50
CA GLY A 126 -9.99 22.94 -19.68
C GLY A 126 -8.53 22.74 -19.24
N ASN A 127 -7.57 23.03 -20.13
CA ASN A 127 -6.12 23.00 -19.86
C ASN A 127 -5.66 24.14 -18.93
N ALA A 128 -6.04 24.08 -17.65
CA ALA A 128 -5.47 24.90 -16.57
C ALA A 128 -5.42 24.14 -15.24
N ALA A 129 -6.36 23.23 -15.00
CA ALA A 129 -6.42 22.43 -13.76
C ALA A 129 -5.31 21.36 -13.64
N LYS A 130 -4.62 21.02 -14.74
CA LYS A 130 -3.56 19.99 -14.73
C LYS A 130 -2.35 20.40 -13.87
N PHE A 131 -1.90 21.66 -13.94
CA PHE A 131 -0.65 22.07 -13.29
C PHE A 131 -0.71 22.08 -11.76
N GLU A 132 -1.86 22.45 -11.17
CA GLU A 132 -1.99 22.50 -9.71
C GLU A 132 -2.10 21.10 -9.08
N THR A 133 -2.70 20.15 -9.80
CA THR A 133 -2.77 18.75 -9.40
C THR A 133 -1.37 18.10 -9.35
N TYR A 134 -0.50 18.36 -10.34
CA TYR A 134 0.88 17.87 -10.32
C TYR A 134 1.70 18.41 -9.14
N ALA A 135 1.52 19.68 -8.77
CA ALA A 135 2.24 20.28 -7.65
C ALA A 135 1.87 19.61 -6.32
N LYS A 136 0.57 19.36 -6.07
CA LYS A 136 0.07 18.73 -4.83
C LYS A 136 0.45 17.24 -4.72
N VAL A 137 0.48 16.51 -5.85
CA VAL A 137 1.00 15.13 -5.89
C VAL A 137 2.48 15.11 -5.52
N SER A 138 3.30 16.04 -6.03
CA SER A 138 4.73 16.09 -5.70
C SER A 138 4.99 16.38 -4.21
N GLU A 139 4.18 17.25 -3.60
CA GLU A 139 4.30 17.59 -2.17
C GLU A 139 3.94 16.39 -1.29
N SER A 140 2.90 15.64 -1.68
CA SER A 140 2.48 14.41 -1.02
C SER A 140 3.54 13.31 -1.16
N LEU A 141 4.15 13.15 -2.35
CA LEU A 141 5.24 12.20 -2.59
C LEU A 141 6.50 12.53 -1.77
N LYS A 142 6.84 13.81 -1.61
CA LYS A 142 7.94 14.24 -0.70
C LYS A 142 7.62 13.92 0.76
N LYS A 143 6.36 14.04 1.17
CA LYS A 143 5.91 13.70 2.53
C LYS A 143 5.94 12.19 2.77
N VAL A 144 5.52 11.39 1.79
CA VAL A 144 5.62 9.92 1.82
C VAL A 144 7.08 9.48 1.88
N ARG A 145 7.97 10.07 1.06
CA ARG A 145 9.42 9.77 1.10
C ARG A 145 10.03 10.02 2.48
N ARG A 146 9.69 11.13 3.14
CA ARG A 146 10.15 11.41 4.52
C ARG A 146 9.61 10.42 5.56
N LEU A 147 8.38 9.93 5.37
CA LEU A 147 7.80 8.92 6.25
C LEU A 147 8.46 7.55 6.04
N LEU A 148 8.82 7.21 4.80
CA LEU A 148 9.55 5.99 4.43
C LEU A 148 11.00 5.99 4.95
N ASP A 149 11.72 7.12 4.85
CA ASP A 149 13.09 7.23 5.35
C ASP A 149 13.17 7.04 6.87
N ARG A 150 12.14 7.45 7.61
CA ARG A 150 12.00 7.28 9.06
C ARG A 150 11.46 5.90 9.46
N TRP A 151 10.95 5.14 8.50
CA TRP A 151 10.45 3.77 8.65
C TRP A 151 11.51 2.70 8.39
N LEU A 152 12.58 3.05 7.67
CA LEU A 152 13.68 2.18 7.27
C LEU A 152 14.90 2.26 8.21
N SER A 153 14.85 3.12 9.24
CA SER A 153 15.88 3.33 10.26
C SER A 153 15.52 2.64 11.58
#